data_AF-A0A1C3UJH2-F1
#
_entry.id   AF-A0A1C3UJH2-F1
#
_cell.length_a   1.000
_cell.length_b   1.000
_cell.length_c   1.000
_cell.angle_alpha   90.00
_cell.angle_beta   90.00
_cell.angle_gamma   90.00
#
_symmetry.space_group_name_H-M   'P 1'
#
loop_
_entity.id
_entity.type
_entity.pdbx_description
1 polymer ?
#
loop_
_entity_poly.entity_id
_entity_poly.type
_entity_poly.pdbx_seq_one_letter_code
_entity_poly.pdbx_strand_id
1 'polypeptide(L)'
;MPMDKLPIDNLQDRIDADIRERIKEHQKTIARISAGRQAAARLSAKAIAPPFVMMSAGDSWFDYPLLNNGPAFQQTDVIFQLQTYGTHPITVLNLAHWGDASTDMMSGPKQERMIAQLRDGANWIGGKPHGILVSAGGNDVVGRFGMFLEFNNGKNSGLNNDRFAKALGIVKESYLSLFELRDRYAPGVPIFGHDYDFPIPSYVHPLCAGPWLKPALDLNNWSQIDGERIAKDALQRFRKMLLSLEAVEGNNYHLINTQGTLTRDEWANELHPVYLGFRKVTKIFYQKLKSYADSGSKLADRHIGNFRKEFKPYDVVIAEEAASVEGASPSNDKVHIPELIENGKSPQGLAKAWKTASKALPEFPHNGCAAHLSALLQESGIDIPMTVGAGNLARLLEKRGWQRIEVRSQQAGDVGVTYDLDPDPPGPDHVYLVVERLDDDDMLIADNQRHSDEPHHRSAAGKHGKTPTEFFLRAT
;
A
#
# COMPACT_ATOMS: atom_id res chain seq x y z
N MET A 1 11.74 20.08 17.50
CA MET A 1 13.22 20.10 17.60
C MET A 1 13.79 19.72 16.25
N PRO A 2 14.79 20.43 15.72
CA PRO A 2 15.51 19.96 14.53
C PRO A 2 16.23 18.64 14.86
N MET A 3 16.10 17.64 13.98
CA MET A 3 16.59 16.26 14.18
C MET A 3 18.13 16.16 14.22
N ASP A 4 18.82 17.20 13.80
CA ASP A 4 20.29 17.26 13.66
C ASP A 4 21.04 17.37 15.00
N LYS A 5 20.33 17.23 16.13
CA LYS A 5 20.89 17.33 17.50
C LYS A 5 20.63 16.12 18.39
N LEU A 6 20.15 15.00 17.84
CA LEU A 6 20.07 13.75 18.61
C LEU A 6 21.39 12.98 18.48
N PRO A 7 22.01 12.53 19.59
CA PRO A 7 23.18 11.66 19.53
C PRO A 7 22.90 10.42 18.67
N ILE A 8 23.84 10.03 17.81
CA ILE A 8 23.70 8.93 16.82
C ILE A 8 23.19 7.63 17.48
N ASP A 9 23.64 7.33 18.69
CA ASP A 9 23.21 6.16 19.48
C ASP A 9 21.69 6.13 19.72
N ASN A 10 21.06 7.30 19.91
CA ASN A 10 19.62 7.42 20.11
C ASN A 10 18.82 7.17 18.82
N LEU A 11 19.39 7.42 17.63
CA LEU A 11 18.70 7.17 16.37
C LEU A 11 18.67 5.67 16.04
N GLN A 12 19.82 5.00 16.14
CA GLN A 12 19.91 3.56 15.86
C GLN A 12 19.02 2.75 16.81
N ASP A 13 19.02 3.08 18.11
CA ASP A 13 18.16 2.44 19.10
C ASP A 13 16.67 2.61 18.79
N ARG A 14 16.27 3.78 18.28
CA ARG A 14 14.88 4.04 17.87
C ARG A 14 14.48 3.26 16.63
N ILE A 15 15.38 3.15 15.64
CA ILE A 15 15.17 2.32 14.44
C ILE A 15 15.00 0.86 14.86
N ASP A 16 15.88 0.36 15.72
CA ASP A 16 15.80 -1.00 16.21
C ASP A 16 14.54 -1.24 17.06
N ALA A 17 14.10 -0.25 17.84
CA ALA A 17 12.83 -0.34 18.59
C ALA A 17 11.61 -0.41 17.67
N ASP A 18 11.57 0.44 16.64
CA ASP A 18 10.49 0.46 15.66
C ASP A 18 10.42 -0.87 14.87
N ILE A 19 11.55 -1.36 14.41
CA ILE A 19 11.62 -2.67 13.74
C ILE A 19 11.21 -3.82 14.66
N ARG A 20 11.61 -3.80 15.94
CA ARG A 20 11.13 -4.79 16.92
C ARG A 20 9.62 -4.76 17.08
N GLU A 21 8.99 -3.59 17.03
CA GLU A 21 7.54 -3.49 17.10
C GLU A 21 6.86 -4.02 15.82
N ARG A 22 7.40 -3.71 14.64
CA ARG A 22 6.94 -4.29 13.36
C ARG A 22 7.01 -5.82 13.38
N ILE A 23 8.10 -6.39 13.89
CA ILE A 23 8.27 -7.85 14.05
C ILE A 23 7.16 -8.41 14.95
N LYS A 24 6.91 -7.82 16.12
CA LYS A 24 5.86 -8.28 17.02
C LYS A 24 4.48 -8.23 16.38
N GLU A 25 4.13 -7.15 15.70
CA GLU A 25 2.80 -7.00 15.09
C GLU A 25 2.61 -7.96 13.90
N HIS A 26 3.68 -8.20 13.13
CA HIS A 26 3.72 -9.24 12.12
C HIS A 26 3.47 -10.63 12.73
N GLN A 27 4.19 -11.00 13.79
CA GLN A 27 4.03 -12.29 14.45
C GLN A 27 2.63 -12.49 15.01
N LYS A 28 2.02 -11.45 15.61
CA LYS A 28 0.60 -11.50 16.03
C LYS A 28 -0.33 -11.77 14.84
N THR A 29 -0.07 -11.15 13.70
CA THR A 29 -0.84 -11.37 12.46
C THR A 29 -0.70 -12.81 11.96
N ILE A 30 0.52 -13.35 11.92
CA ILE A 30 0.79 -14.74 11.52
C ILE A 30 0.15 -15.75 12.48
N ALA A 31 0.19 -15.48 13.79
CA ALA A 31 -0.48 -16.30 14.79
C ALA A 31 -2.00 -16.32 14.59
N ARG A 32 -2.62 -15.15 14.34
CA ARG A 32 -4.06 -15.04 14.02
C ARG A 32 -4.43 -15.83 12.77
N ILE A 33 -3.66 -15.69 11.69
CA ILE A 33 -3.90 -16.43 10.44
C ILE A 33 -3.76 -17.93 10.69
N SER A 34 -2.72 -18.36 11.40
CA SER A 34 -2.48 -19.77 11.70
C SER A 34 -3.58 -20.37 12.57
N ALA A 35 -4.05 -19.65 13.58
CA ALA A 35 -5.16 -20.07 14.44
C ALA A 35 -6.47 -20.18 13.65
N GLY A 36 -6.77 -19.18 12.80
CA GLY A 36 -7.95 -19.21 11.92
C GLY A 36 -7.93 -20.41 10.97
N ARG A 37 -6.76 -20.75 10.42
CA ARG A 37 -6.60 -21.95 9.57
C ARG A 37 -6.80 -23.25 10.34
N GLN A 38 -6.26 -23.36 11.55
CA GLN A 38 -6.47 -24.54 12.39
C GLN A 38 -7.96 -24.69 12.77
N ALA A 39 -8.64 -23.59 13.09
CA ALA A 39 -10.08 -23.60 13.36
C ALA A 39 -10.89 -24.03 12.13
N ALA A 40 -10.61 -23.46 10.94
CA ALA A 40 -11.27 -23.85 9.70
C ALA A 40 -11.07 -25.34 9.36
N ALA A 41 -9.85 -25.86 9.56
CA ALA A 41 -9.55 -27.27 9.34
C ALA A 41 -10.33 -28.18 10.32
N ARG A 42 -10.43 -27.80 11.61
CA ARG A 42 -11.24 -28.55 12.60
C ARG A 42 -12.73 -28.56 12.26
N LEU A 43 -13.23 -27.48 11.68
CA LEU A 43 -14.64 -27.34 11.29
C LEU A 43 -14.94 -27.92 9.90
N SER A 44 -13.95 -28.54 9.23
CA SER A 44 -14.08 -29.00 7.83
C SER A 44 -14.56 -27.90 6.87
N ALA A 45 -14.32 -26.63 7.22
CA ALA A 45 -14.70 -25.49 6.40
C ALA A 45 -13.79 -25.42 5.17
N LYS A 46 -14.32 -24.87 4.07
CA LYS A 46 -13.55 -24.68 2.84
C LYS A 46 -12.27 -23.88 3.14
N ALA A 47 -11.12 -24.48 2.88
CA ALA A 47 -9.84 -23.84 3.12
C ALA A 47 -9.70 -22.59 2.24
N ILE A 48 -9.62 -21.42 2.85
CA ILE A 48 -9.21 -20.18 2.18
C ILE A 48 -7.69 -20.26 2.00
N ALA A 49 -7.21 -19.99 0.78
CA ALA A 49 -5.78 -19.93 0.51
C ALA A 49 -5.14 -18.90 1.44
N PRO A 50 -4.03 -19.23 2.11
CA PRO A 50 -3.37 -18.28 3.00
C PRO A 50 -2.92 -17.05 2.22
N PRO A 51 -2.87 -15.86 2.86
CA PRO A 51 -2.28 -14.69 2.24
C PRO A 51 -0.80 -14.97 1.91
N PHE A 52 -0.29 -14.28 0.88
CA PHE A 52 1.14 -14.25 0.65
C PHE A 52 1.80 -13.54 1.82
N VAL A 53 2.73 -14.25 2.46
CA VAL A 53 3.56 -13.74 3.55
C VAL A 53 4.96 -13.53 3.03
N MET A 54 5.45 -12.30 3.07
CA MET A 54 6.74 -11.90 2.54
C MET A 54 7.59 -11.20 3.61
N MET A 55 8.90 -11.12 3.36
CA MET A 55 9.80 -10.22 4.08
C MET A 55 10.17 -9.07 3.15
N SER A 56 10.33 -7.85 3.65
CA SER A 56 10.95 -6.77 2.89
C SER A 56 12.19 -6.23 3.57
N ALA A 57 13.17 -5.86 2.77
CA ALA A 57 14.33 -5.07 3.16
C ALA A 57 14.52 -3.96 2.12
N GLY A 58 14.93 -2.78 2.52
CA GLY A 58 15.07 -1.70 1.56
C GLY A 58 15.18 -0.32 2.17
N ASP A 59 14.99 0.64 1.28
CA ASP A 59 15.09 2.08 1.52
C ASP A 59 13.72 2.75 1.71
N SER A 60 13.70 4.07 1.48
CA SER A 60 12.51 4.90 1.64
C SER A 60 11.37 4.52 0.72
N TRP A 61 11.58 3.82 -0.40
CA TRP A 61 10.47 3.35 -1.23
C TRP A 61 9.64 2.26 -0.55
N PHE A 62 10.19 1.62 0.48
CA PHE A 62 9.56 0.59 1.31
C PHE A 62 9.32 1.03 2.76
N ASP A 63 9.76 2.21 3.18
CA ASP A 63 9.53 2.74 4.52
C ASP A 63 9.58 4.27 4.52
N TYR A 64 8.66 4.93 3.80
CA TYR A 64 8.61 6.38 3.72
C TYR A 64 7.69 6.92 4.81
N PRO A 65 8.21 7.69 5.78
CA PRO A 65 7.44 8.03 6.97
C PRO A 65 6.58 9.29 6.79
N LEU A 66 6.61 9.96 5.63
CA LEU A 66 5.96 11.26 5.42
C LEU A 66 4.78 11.19 4.45
N LEU A 67 3.71 11.93 4.77
CA LEU A 67 2.63 12.20 3.82
C LEU A 67 2.98 13.40 2.94
N ASN A 68 3.29 13.17 1.66
CA ASN A 68 3.52 14.22 0.65
C ASN A 68 4.47 15.35 1.12
N ASN A 69 5.56 15.00 1.83
CA ASN A 69 6.54 15.91 2.48
C ASN A 69 6.03 16.73 3.68
N GLY A 70 4.77 16.55 4.06
CA GLY A 70 4.20 17.24 5.21
C GLY A 70 4.82 16.80 6.54
N PRO A 71 4.57 17.57 7.62
CA PRO A 71 5.02 17.21 8.97
C PRO A 71 4.26 16.01 9.56
N ALA A 72 3.22 15.55 8.87
CA ALA A 72 2.44 14.38 9.28
C ALA A 72 3.23 13.11 8.99
N PHE A 73 3.52 12.36 10.06
CA PHE A 73 4.08 11.03 9.97
C PHE A 73 2.99 10.02 9.61
N GLN A 74 2.99 9.59 8.35
CA GLN A 74 2.12 8.54 7.85
C GLN A 74 2.89 7.73 6.83
N GLN A 75 2.79 6.41 6.95
CA GLN A 75 3.38 5.51 5.95
C GLN A 75 2.61 5.63 4.64
N THR A 76 3.35 5.93 3.57
CA THR A 76 2.79 6.09 2.22
C THR A 76 3.44 5.15 1.21
N ASP A 77 4.48 4.44 1.62
CA ASP A 77 5.34 3.61 0.77
C ASP A 77 4.66 2.35 0.21
N VAL A 78 5.40 1.66 -0.66
CA VAL A 78 4.92 0.45 -1.35
C VAL A 78 4.53 -0.65 -0.38
N ILE A 79 5.24 -0.84 0.73
CA ILE A 79 4.97 -1.95 1.66
C ILE A 79 3.71 -1.69 2.46
N PHE A 80 3.52 -0.46 2.94
CA PHE A 80 2.25 -0.06 3.56
C PHE A 80 1.06 -0.28 2.61
N GLN A 81 1.23 0.13 1.35
CA GLN A 81 0.16 0.01 0.38
C GLN A 81 -0.10 -1.43 -0.05
N LEU A 82 0.92 -2.29 -0.23
CA LEU A 82 0.73 -3.71 -0.54
C LEU A 82 -0.12 -4.45 0.50
N GLN A 83 -0.01 -4.05 1.78
CA GLN A 83 -0.80 -4.61 2.87
C GLN A 83 -2.27 -4.18 2.86
N THR A 84 -2.63 -3.21 2.03
CA THR A 84 -4.00 -2.69 1.89
C THR A 84 -4.53 -2.74 0.46
N TYR A 85 -3.70 -3.17 -0.51
CA TYR A 85 -4.02 -3.18 -1.94
C TYR A 85 -4.63 -4.51 -2.39
N GLY A 86 -5.67 -4.42 -3.24
CA GLY A 86 -6.33 -5.58 -3.83
C GLY A 86 -7.27 -6.32 -2.87
N THR A 87 -7.96 -7.34 -3.41
CA THR A 87 -8.91 -8.17 -2.64
C THR A 87 -8.22 -9.21 -1.74
N HIS A 88 -6.96 -9.49 -2.01
CA HIS A 88 -6.11 -10.39 -1.22
C HIS A 88 -4.81 -9.66 -0.92
N PRO A 89 -4.78 -8.81 0.12
CA PRO A 89 -3.58 -8.07 0.48
C PRO A 89 -2.43 -9.00 0.87
N ILE A 90 -1.21 -8.53 0.66
CA ILE A 90 0.01 -9.29 0.96
C ILE A 90 0.47 -8.90 2.36
N THR A 91 0.72 -9.88 3.22
CA THR A 91 1.30 -9.66 4.55
C THR A 91 2.82 -9.53 4.41
N VAL A 92 3.40 -8.45 4.92
CA VAL A 92 4.84 -8.18 4.79
C VAL A 92 5.47 -7.89 6.14
N LEU A 93 6.50 -8.66 6.51
CA LEU A 93 7.41 -8.28 7.58
C LEU A 93 8.39 -7.23 7.05
N ASN A 94 8.18 -5.96 7.43
CA ASN A 94 8.99 -4.86 6.91
C ASN A 94 10.23 -4.55 7.77
N LEU A 95 11.41 -4.86 7.23
CA LEU A 95 12.71 -4.53 7.82
C LEU A 95 13.41 -3.36 7.11
N ALA A 96 12.76 -2.75 6.12
CA ALA A 96 13.27 -1.59 5.40
C ALA A 96 13.39 -0.38 6.34
N HIS A 97 14.32 0.50 6.01
CA HIS A 97 14.51 1.77 6.68
C HIS A 97 14.91 2.83 5.63
N TRP A 98 14.25 3.99 5.68
CA TRP A 98 14.56 5.10 4.78
C TRP A 98 16.02 5.54 4.88
N GLY A 99 16.61 5.90 3.74
CA GLY A 99 18.01 6.31 3.65
C GLY A 99 19.02 5.17 3.47
N ASP A 100 18.61 3.91 3.57
CA ASP A 100 19.50 2.77 3.38
C ASP A 100 20.04 2.68 1.94
N ALA A 101 21.37 2.64 1.78
CA ALA A 101 22.00 2.19 0.55
C ALA A 101 22.06 0.65 0.49
N SER A 102 22.33 0.11 -0.70
CA SER A 102 22.51 -1.33 -0.89
C SER A 102 23.59 -1.93 0.03
N THR A 103 24.66 -1.16 0.28
CA THR A 103 25.73 -1.52 1.21
C THR A 103 25.30 -1.50 2.67
N ASP A 104 24.41 -0.58 3.05
CA ASP A 104 23.89 -0.51 4.43
C ASP A 104 23.02 -1.72 4.73
N MET A 105 22.16 -2.10 3.78
CA MET A 105 21.34 -3.31 3.87
C MET A 105 22.20 -4.57 4.06
N MET A 106 23.36 -4.61 3.39
CA MET A 106 24.33 -5.71 3.51
C MET A 106 25.38 -5.47 4.61
N SER A 107 25.17 -4.52 5.52
CA SER A 107 26.00 -4.41 6.72
C SER A 107 25.76 -5.59 7.66
N GLY A 108 26.77 -5.95 8.48
CA GLY A 108 26.68 -7.05 9.44
C GLY A 108 25.40 -7.03 10.29
N PRO A 109 25.09 -5.92 11.00
CA PRO A 109 23.89 -5.86 11.85
C PRO A 109 22.57 -6.08 11.09
N LYS A 110 22.45 -5.56 9.86
CA LYS A 110 21.21 -5.75 9.06
C LYS A 110 21.12 -7.14 8.45
N GLN A 111 22.25 -7.73 8.05
CA GLN A 111 22.30 -9.14 7.67
C GLN A 111 21.89 -10.04 8.84
N GLU A 112 22.44 -9.84 10.04
CA GLU A 112 22.07 -10.59 11.25
C GLU A 112 20.59 -10.47 11.56
N ARG A 113 20.02 -9.26 11.44
CA ARG A 113 18.58 -9.03 11.58
C ARG A 113 17.77 -9.83 10.57
N MET A 114 18.11 -9.77 9.28
CA MET A 114 17.43 -10.55 8.24
C MET A 114 17.53 -12.06 8.51
N ILE A 115 18.71 -12.56 8.86
CA ILE A 115 18.96 -13.97 9.19
C ILE A 115 18.11 -14.40 10.39
N ALA A 116 18.06 -13.58 11.44
CA ALA A 116 17.24 -13.86 12.61
C ALA A 116 15.76 -13.98 12.24
N GLN A 117 15.23 -13.06 11.43
CA GLN A 117 13.83 -13.10 11.03
C GLN A 117 13.50 -14.25 10.06
N LEU A 118 14.39 -14.57 9.13
CA LEU A 118 14.23 -15.73 8.23
C LEU A 118 14.18 -17.05 9.01
N ARG A 119 14.95 -17.16 10.10
CA ARG A 119 15.00 -18.37 10.94
C ARG A 119 13.89 -18.45 11.98
N ASP A 120 13.26 -17.34 12.32
CA ASP A 120 12.16 -17.32 13.28
C ASP A 120 10.86 -17.81 12.61
N GLY A 121 10.49 -19.06 12.90
CA GLY A 121 9.30 -19.69 12.38
C GLY A 121 7.99 -18.98 12.75
N ALA A 122 7.98 -18.13 13.79
CA ALA A 122 6.80 -17.35 14.18
C ALA A 122 6.44 -16.28 13.13
N ASN A 123 7.37 -15.93 12.25
CA ASN A 123 7.14 -14.98 11.17
C ASN A 123 6.45 -15.61 9.95
N TRP A 124 6.40 -16.94 9.85
CA TRP A 124 6.10 -17.59 8.58
C TRP A 124 4.99 -18.64 8.67
N ILE A 125 4.10 -18.59 7.70
CA ILE A 125 3.16 -19.68 7.44
C ILE A 125 3.90 -20.75 6.65
N GLY A 126 4.15 -21.91 7.26
CA GLY A 126 4.89 -23.00 6.61
C GLY A 126 6.41 -22.90 6.71
N GLY A 127 6.92 -22.11 7.66
CA GLY A 127 8.33 -22.12 8.08
C GLY A 127 9.28 -21.21 7.31
N LYS A 128 8.85 -20.61 6.18
CA LYS A 128 9.64 -19.62 5.42
C LYS A 128 8.74 -18.60 4.70
N PRO A 129 9.25 -17.41 4.34
CA PRO A 129 8.47 -16.48 3.52
C PRO A 129 8.22 -17.03 2.12
N HIS A 130 7.13 -16.58 1.49
CA HIS A 130 6.81 -16.90 0.10
C HIS A 130 7.70 -16.13 -0.88
N GLY A 131 8.33 -15.03 -0.43
CA GLY A 131 9.28 -14.24 -1.20
C GLY A 131 9.91 -13.15 -0.34
N ILE A 132 11.00 -12.59 -0.84
CA ILE A 132 11.68 -11.43 -0.25
C ILE A 132 11.52 -10.26 -1.22
N LEU A 133 11.00 -9.14 -0.74
CA LEU A 133 10.93 -7.87 -1.47
C LEU A 133 12.20 -7.07 -1.15
N VAL A 134 12.84 -6.51 -2.17
CA VAL A 134 14.02 -5.66 -2.01
C VAL A 134 13.88 -4.31 -2.72
N SER A 135 14.13 -3.21 -2.00
CA SER A 135 14.30 -1.87 -2.58
C SER A 135 15.70 -1.38 -2.25
N ALA A 136 16.65 -1.62 -3.18
CA ALA A 136 18.06 -1.36 -2.95
C ALA A 136 18.73 -0.80 -4.21
N GLY A 137 19.61 0.18 -4.03
CA GLY A 137 20.42 0.78 -5.10
C GLY A 137 20.07 2.22 -5.42
N GLY A 138 18.85 2.69 -5.08
CA GLY A 138 18.42 4.06 -5.32
C GLY A 138 19.33 5.09 -4.64
N ASN A 139 19.58 4.95 -3.34
CA ASN A 139 20.49 5.83 -2.61
C ASN A 139 21.94 5.77 -3.13
N ASP A 140 22.38 4.62 -3.64
CA ASP A 140 23.71 4.43 -4.21
C ASP A 140 23.92 5.20 -5.52
N VAL A 141 22.88 5.29 -6.37
CA VAL A 141 22.96 5.86 -7.72
C VAL A 141 22.41 7.28 -7.83
N VAL A 142 21.29 7.59 -7.15
CA VAL A 142 20.66 8.93 -7.13
C VAL A 142 20.83 9.65 -5.79
N GLY A 143 20.95 8.95 -4.67
CA GLY A 143 21.23 9.59 -3.37
C GLY A 143 22.63 10.21 -3.29
N ARG A 144 23.59 9.69 -4.07
CA ARG A 144 24.96 10.24 -4.22
C ARG A 144 25.25 10.80 -5.60
N PHE A 145 24.20 11.27 -6.30
CA PHE A 145 24.24 11.64 -7.71
C PHE A 145 25.42 12.55 -8.10
N GLY A 146 25.72 13.58 -7.28
CA GLY A 146 26.81 14.52 -7.55
C GLY A 146 28.20 13.90 -7.66
N MET A 147 28.46 12.74 -7.05
CA MET A 147 29.75 12.05 -7.16
C MET A 147 30.02 11.52 -8.59
N PHE A 148 28.95 11.28 -9.33
CA PHE A 148 28.98 10.67 -10.65
C PHE A 148 28.86 11.69 -11.77
N LEU A 149 28.58 12.96 -11.46
CA LEU A 149 28.49 14.01 -12.46
C LEU A 149 29.88 14.46 -12.91
N GLU A 150 29.98 14.70 -14.21
CA GLU A 150 31.02 15.51 -14.82
C GLU A 150 30.63 16.99 -14.75
N PHE A 151 31.61 17.90 -14.70
CA PHE A 151 31.34 19.31 -14.95
C PHE A 151 30.86 19.49 -16.39
N ASN A 152 29.81 20.29 -16.57
CA ASN A 152 29.35 20.65 -17.90
C ASN A 152 30.33 21.63 -18.56
N ASN A 153 31.03 21.15 -19.56
CA ASN A 153 31.96 21.92 -20.41
C ASN A 153 31.46 22.02 -21.87
N GLY A 154 30.19 21.67 -22.12
CA GLY A 154 29.59 21.60 -23.45
C GLY A 154 29.97 20.37 -24.29
N LYS A 155 30.79 19.45 -23.75
CA LYS A 155 31.21 18.20 -24.43
C LYS A 155 30.80 16.94 -23.68
N ASN A 156 30.78 17.00 -22.35
CA ASN A 156 30.39 15.87 -21.50
C ASN A 156 28.90 15.54 -21.67
N SER A 157 28.49 14.32 -21.33
CA SER A 157 27.09 13.87 -21.45
C SER A 157 26.33 13.82 -20.12
N GLY A 158 26.99 14.14 -19.01
CA GLY A 158 26.42 14.14 -17.65
C GLY A 158 27.18 13.24 -16.69
N LEU A 159 26.99 11.93 -16.80
CA LEU A 159 27.64 10.95 -15.94
C LEU A 159 29.09 10.66 -16.37
N ASN A 160 30.01 10.63 -15.40
CA ASN A 160 31.31 9.98 -15.56
C ASN A 160 31.08 8.46 -15.62
N ASN A 161 31.36 7.87 -16.78
CA ASN A 161 31.08 6.45 -17.04
C ASN A 161 31.80 5.52 -16.07
N ASP A 162 33.07 5.77 -15.74
CA ASP A 162 33.88 4.89 -14.90
C ASP A 162 33.41 4.93 -13.44
N ARG A 163 33.16 6.12 -12.89
CA ARG A 163 32.67 6.29 -11.52
C ARG A 163 31.30 5.65 -11.36
N PHE A 164 30.41 5.88 -12.33
CA PHE A 164 29.05 5.33 -12.27
C PHE A 164 29.04 3.81 -12.46
N ALA A 165 29.86 3.26 -13.37
CA ALA A 165 30.00 1.82 -13.54
C ALA A 165 30.51 1.14 -12.26
N LYS A 166 31.45 1.76 -11.53
CA LYS A 166 31.93 1.24 -10.24
C LYS A 166 30.83 1.25 -9.17
N ALA A 167 30.01 2.32 -9.11
CA ALA A 167 28.87 2.36 -8.20
C ALA A 167 27.85 1.25 -8.49
N LEU A 168 27.50 1.04 -9.77
CA LEU A 168 26.66 -0.08 -10.17
C LEU A 168 27.26 -1.44 -9.85
N GLY A 169 28.60 -1.57 -9.95
CA GLY A 169 29.32 -2.76 -9.54
C GLY A 169 29.13 -3.07 -8.05
N ILE A 170 29.25 -2.07 -7.18
CA ILE A 170 29.01 -2.23 -5.73
C ILE A 170 27.57 -2.69 -5.47
N VAL A 171 26.59 -2.03 -6.10
CA VAL A 171 25.17 -2.40 -5.94
C VAL A 171 24.94 -3.84 -6.40
N LYS A 172 25.51 -4.23 -7.54
CA LYS A 172 25.44 -5.60 -8.05
C LYS A 172 25.97 -6.61 -7.02
N GLU A 173 27.13 -6.36 -6.43
CA GLU A 173 27.71 -7.24 -5.41
C GLU A 173 26.85 -7.31 -4.13
N SER A 174 26.18 -6.22 -3.74
CA SER A 174 25.21 -6.26 -2.64
C SER A 174 24.00 -7.15 -2.95
N TYR A 175 23.49 -7.14 -4.18
CA TYR A 175 22.44 -8.08 -4.59
C TYR A 175 22.92 -9.54 -4.59
N LEU A 176 24.12 -9.81 -5.11
CA LEU A 176 24.70 -11.16 -5.08
C LEU A 176 24.88 -11.67 -3.63
N SER A 177 25.35 -10.80 -2.72
CA SER A 177 25.45 -11.11 -1.30
C SER A 177 24.09 -11.44 -0.67
N LEU A 178 23.05 -10.69 -1.03
CA LEU A 178 21.67 -10.98 -0.60
C LEU A 178 21.18 -12.33 -1.13
N PHE A 179 21.52 -12.69 -2.37
CA PHE A 179 21.14 -13.97 -2.96
C PHE A 179 21.81 -15.13 -2.22
N GLU A 180 23.09 -15.03 -1.91
CA GLU A 180 23.81 -16.02 -1.11
C GLU A 180 23.24 -16.16 0.31
N LEU A 181 22.89 -15.05 0.95
CA LEU A 181 22.22 -15.05 2.26
C LEU A 181 20.86 -15.78 2.17
N ARG A 182 20.04 -15.44 1.16
CA ARG A 182 18.76 -16.14 0.91
C ARG A 182 18.99 -17.63 0.68
N ASP A 183 19.95 -18.02 -0.15
CA ASP A 183 20.20 -19.42 -0.47
C ASP A 183 20.61 -20.23 0.78
N ARG A 184 21.35 -19.60 1.70
CA ARG A 184 21.77 -20.22 2.96
C ARG A 184 20.63 -20.37 3.96
N TYR A 185 19.78 -19.36 4.13
CA TYR A 185 18.82 -19.30 5.25
C TYR A 185 17.35 -19.47 4.84
N ALA A 186 17.05 -19.36 3.55
CA ALA A 186 15.71 -19.51 2.98
C ALA A 186 15.79 -20.08 1.55
N PRO A 187 16.36 -21.28 1.35
CA PRO A 187 16.60 -21.84 0.03
C PRO A 187 15.33 -21.93 -0.82
N GLY A 188 15.47 -21.54 -2.10
CA GLY A 188 14.40 -21.54 -3.09
C GLY A 188 13.36 -20.42 -2.93
N VAL A 189 13.48 -19.54 -1.93
CA VAL A 189 12.58 -18.38 -1.78
C VAL A 189 12.90 -17.32 -2.84
N PRO A 190 11.97 -16.93 -3.73
CA PRO A 190 12.25 -15.91 -4.74
C PRO A 190 12.52 -14.53 -4.12
N ILE A 191 13.38 -13.75 -4.78
CA ILE A 191 13.61 -12.34 -4.45
C ILE A 191 12.98 -11.48 -5.55
N PHE A 192 12.27 -10.42 -5.16
CA PHE A 192 11.68 -9.46 -6.06
C PHE A 192 12.26 -8.08 -5.79
N GLY A 193 12.81 -7.43 -6.80
CA GLY A 193 13.26 -6.04 -6.70
C GLY A 193 12.63 -5.17 -7.77
N HIS A 194 12.84 -3.86 -7.68
CA HIS A 194 12.30 -2.89 -8.64
C HIS A 194 13.39 -1.95 -9.15
N ASP A 195 13.10 -1.28 -10.26
CA ASP A 195 14.04 -0.39 -10.96
C ASP A 195 13.79 1.11 -10.73
N TYR A 196 12.99 1.43 -9.69
CA TYR A 196 12.51 2.77 -9.34
C TYR A 196 11.79 3.45 -10.52
N ASP A 197 11.45 4.72 -10.37
CA ASP A 197 10.97 5.55 -11.49
C ASP A 197 11.85 6.80 -11.65
N PHE A 198 11.68 7.53 -12.74
CA PHE A 198 12.55 8.63 -13.13
C PHE A 198 12.35 9.88 -12.25
N PRO A 199 13.32 10.22 -11.39
CA PRO A 199 13.19 11.32 -10.45
C PRO A 199 13.23 12.67 -11.15
N ILE A 200 12.70 13.69 -10.47
CA ILE A 200 12.57 15.05 -11.01
C ILE A 200 13.40 16.01 -10.15
N PRO A 201 14.61 16.41 -10.60
CA PRO A 201 15.36 17.46 -9.92
C PRO A 201 14.50 18.71 -9.80
N SER A 202 14.34 19.32 -8.65
CA SER A 202 13.39 20.44 -8.50
C SER A 202 13.61 21.32 -7.28
N TYR A 203 14.58 21.00 -6.42
CA TYR A 203 14.70 21.56 -5.07
C TYR A 203 13.50 21.27 -4.15
N VAL A 204 12.48 20.52 -4.58
CA VAL A 204 11.38 20.14 -3.70
C VAL A 204 11.85 18.99 -2.82
N HIS A 205 11.80 19.17 -1.50
CA HIS A 205 12.22 18.18 -0.52
C HIS A 205 11.49 18.41 0.82
N PRO A 206 11.38 17.39 1.70
CA PRO A 206 10.87 17.59 3.05
C PRO A 206 11.86 18.39 3.91
N LEU A 207 11.38 19.01 5.00
CA LEU A 207 12.23 19.85 5.87
C LEU A 207 13.42 19.11 6.52
N CYS A 208 13.37 17.78 6.60
CA CYS A 208 14.35 16.97 7.32
C CYS A 208 15.39 16.28 6.42
N ALA A 209 15.24 16.32 5.10
CA ALA A 209 16.14 15.63 4.17
C ALA A 209 16.07 16.24 2.77
N GLY A 210 17.14 16.05 1.99
CA GLY A 210 17.28 16.63 0.66
C GLY A 210 17.72 18.10 0.68
N PRO A 211 17.73 18.77 -0.49
CA PRO A 211 17.50 18.22 -1.82
C PRO A 211 18.65 17.31 -2.26
N TRP A 212 18.40 16.37 -3.17
CA TRP A 212 19.33 15.28 -3.51
C TRP A 212 19.94 15.43 -4.91
N LEU A 213 19.20 15.97 -5.87
CA LEU A 213 19.60 16.01 -7.28
C LEU A 213 19.95 17.42 -7.74
N LYS A 214 19.04 18.38 -7.58
CA LYS A 214 19.19 19.71 -8.19
C LYS A 214 20.42 20.50 -7.71
N PRO A 215 20.82 20.48 -6.43
CA PRO A 215 22.05 21.15 -5.99
C PRO A 215 23.29 20.64 -6.71
N ALA A 216 23.39 19.32 -6.91
CA ALA A 216 24.54 18.71 -7.57
C ALA A 216 24.59 19.06 -9.05
N LEU A 217 23.45 19.16 -9.72
CA LEU A 217 23.36 19.60 -11.10
C LEU A 217 23.82 21.05 -11.26
N ASP A 218 23.37 21.95 -10.39
CA ASP A 218 23.74 23.36 -10.44
C ASP A 218 25.23 23.57 -10.16
N LEU A 219 25.80 22.84 -9.19
CA LEU A 219 27.24 22.85 -8.92
C LEU A 219 28.06 22.41 -10.14
N ASN A 220 27.52 21.51 -10.96
CA ASN A 220 28.18 20.98 -12.15
C ASN A 220 27.74 21.68 -13.46
N ASN A 221 27.02 22.80 -13.38
CA ASN A 221 26.51 23.58 -14.52
C ASN A 221 25.59 22.81 -15.48
N TRP A 222 24.80 21.86 -14.98
CA TRP A 222 23.79 21.15 -15.76
C TRP A 222 22.44 21.86 -15.69
N SER A 223 21.76 21.99 -16.83
CA SER A 223 20.40 22.50 -16.87
C SER A 223 19.42 21.51 -16.23
N GLN A 224 18.22 21.98 -15.89
CA GLN A 224 17.12 21.13 -15.40
C GLN A 224 16.79 19.98 -16.38
N ILE A 225 16.67 20.30 -17.67
CA ILE A 225 16.32 19.34 -18.72
C ILE A 225 17.44 18.30 -18.88
N ASP A 226 18.70 18.74 -18.84
CA ASP A 226 19.83 17.82 -18.83
C ASP A 226 19.84 16.95 -17.58
N GLY A 227 19.54 17.53 -16.42
CA GLY A 227 19.47 16.81 -15.16
C GLY A 227 18.47 15.66 -15.17
N GLU A 228 17.27 15.90 -15.69
CA GLU A 228 16.25 14.85 -15.87
C GLU A 228 16.74 13.76 -16.85
N ARG A 229 17.37 14.15 -17.96
CA ARG A 229 17.95 13.20 -18.92
C ARG A 229 19.08 12.36 -18.29
N ILE A 230 19.93 12.97 -17.48
CA ILE A 230 21.08 12.31 -16.82
C ILE A 230 20.58 11.36 -15.73
N ALA A 231 19.61 11.76 -14.92
CA ALA A 231 19.00 10.90 -13.90
C ALA A 231 18.26 9.71 -14.54
N LYS A 232 17.58 9.95 -15.66
CA LYS A 232 16.97 8.88 -16.47
C LYS A 232 18.02 7.89 -17.01
N ASP A 233 19.12 8.37 -17.58
CA ASP A 233 20.23 7.51 -18.02
C ASP A 233 20.82 6.68 -16.86
N ALA A 234 21.01 7.30 -15.69
CA ALA A 234 21.47 6.61 -14.49
C ALA A 234 20.56 5.43 -14.11
N LEU A 235 19.24 5.65 -14.04
CA LEU A 235 18.28 4.60 -13.70
C LEU A 235 18.09 3.57 -14.81
N GLN A 236 18.21 3.94 -16.09
CA GLN A 236 18.18 2.96 -17.18
C GLN A 236 19.39 2.01 -17.15
N ARG A 237 20.57 2.53 -16.81
CA ARG A 237 21.77 1.70 -16.60
C ARG A 237 21.64 0.83 -15.34
N PHE A 238 21.02 1.35 -14.27
CA PHE A 238 20.68 0.58 -13.08
C PHE A 238 19.73 -0.58 -13.41
N ARG A 239 18.64 -0.33 -14.14
CA ARG A 239 17.73 -1.37 -14.63
C ARG A 239 18.44 -2.43 -15.45
N LYS A 240 19.35 -2.03 -16.35
CA LYS A 240 20.14 -2.96 -17.16
C LYS A 240 20.98 -3.90 -16.28
N MET A 241 21.55 -3.39 -15.19
CA MET A 241 22.26 -4.22 -14.21
C MET A 241 21.29 -5.20 -13.53
N LEU A 242 20.12 -4.76 -13.08
CA LEU A 242 19.11 -5.65 -12.47
C LEU A 242 18.61 -6.73 -13.44
N LEU A 243 18.37 -6.39 -14.71
CA LEU A 243 18.02 -7.37 -15.76
C LEU A 243 19.13 -8.41 -15.95
N SER A 244 20.40 -8.02 -15.81
CA SER A 244 21.51 -8.99 -15.86
C SER A 244 21.53 -9.95 -14.67
N LEU A 245 20.98 -9.53 -13.51
CA LEU A 245 20.79 -10.41 -12.35
C LEU A 245 19.60 -11.36 -12.54
N GLU A 246 18.47 -10.86 -13.08
CA GLU A 246 17.28 -11.69 -13.40
C GLU A 246 17.58 -12.75 -14.47
N ALA A 247 18.45 -12.45 -15.44
CA ALA A 247 18.83 -13.37 -16.51
C ALA A 247 19.58 -14.63 -16.04
N VAL A 248 20.12 -14.63 -14.81
CA VAL A 248 20.78 -15.80 -14.22
C VAL A 248 19.76 -16.59 -13.42
N GLU A 249 19.29 -17.71 -13.96
CA GLU A 249 18.23 -18.55 -13.36
C GLU A 249 18.50 -18.89 -11.88
N GLY A 250 19.75 -19.22 -11.54
CA GLY A 250 20.16 -19.56 -10.17
C GLY A 250 19.96 -18.43 -9.15
N ASN A 251 19.89 -17.17 -9.60
CA ASN A 251 19.60 -16.06 -8.69
C ASN A 251 18.15 -16.10 -8.19
N ASN A 252 17.22 -16.74 -8.92
CA ASN A 252 15.79 -16.73 -8.62
C ASN A 252 15.32 -15.33 -8.18
N TYR A 253 15.73 -14.34 -8.98
CA TYR A 253 15.47 -12.93 -8.79
C TYR A 253 14.51 -12.47 -9.89
N HIS A 254 13.52 -11.69 -9.51
CA HIS A 254 12.44 -11.24 -10.39
C HIS A 254 12.38 -9.73 -10.36
N LEU A 255 12.60 -9.09 -11.51
CA LEU A 255 12.50 -7.65 -11.64
C LEU A 255 11.04 -7.22 -11.80
N ILE A 256 10.65 -6.21 -11.03
CA ILE A 256 9.41 -5.46 -11.13
C ILE A 256 9.74 -4.17 -11.88
N ASN A 257 9.25 -4.06 -13.12
CA ASN A 257 9.53 -2.92 -13.98
C ASN A 257 8.61 -1.74 -13.60
N THR A 258 9.14 -0.76 -12.88
CA THR A 258 8.43 0.42 -12.38
C THR A 258 8.77 1.69 -13.17
N GLN A 259 9.84 1.69 -13.97
CA GLN A 259 10.21 2.86 -14.76
C GLN A 259 9.13 3.32 -15.75
N GLY A 260 8.84 4.62 -15.75
CA GLY A 260 7.84 5.27 -16.61
C GLY A 260 6.40 5.12 -16.14
N THR A 261 6.19 4.80 -14.85
CA THR A 261 4.86 4.65 -14.25
C THR A 261 4.25 5.99 -13.86
N LEU A 262 5.08 6.88 -13.32
CA LEU A 262 4.68 8.13 -12.70
C LEU A 262 4.75 9.28 -13.68
N THR A 263 3.73 10.13 -13.65
CA THR A 263 3.74 11.43 -14.31
C THR A 263 4.36 12.49 -13.40
N ARG A 264 4.59 13.70 -13.93
CA ARG A 264 5.31 14.77 -13.21
C ARG A 264 4.61 15.19 -11.91
N ASP A 265 3.28 15.25 -11.90
CA ASP A 265 2.49 15.74 -10.77
C ASP A 265 2.34 14.69 -9.65
N GLU A 266 2.87 13.49 -9.86
CA GLU A 266 2.81 12.38 -8.91
C GLU A 266 4.04 12.28 -8.01
N TRP A 267 4.97 13.23 -8.13
CA TRP A 267 6.15 13.36 -7.30
C TRP A 267 5.88 14.33 -6.16
N ALA A 268 6.06 13.88 -4.92
CA ALA A 268 6.02 14.77 -3.78
C ALA A 268 7.30 15.61 -3.75
N ASN A 269 8.45 15.00 -4.00
CA ASN A 269 9.77 15.62 -3.99
C ASN A 269 10.65 15.03 -5.10
N GLU A 270 11.94 15.39 -5.12
CA GLU A 270 12.83 14.90 -6.17
C GLU A 270 12.93 13.38 -6.29
N LEU A 271 12.74 12.63 -5.20
CA LEU A 271 12.96 11.18 -5.16
C LEU A 271 11.75 10.33 -4.77
N HIS A 272 10.70 10.94 -4.21
CA HIS A 272 9.57 10.21 -3.64
C HIS A 272 8.25 10.64 -4.27
N PRO A 273 7.38 9.67 -4.63
CA PRO A 273 6.03 9.94 -5.07
C PRO A 273 5.15 10.54 -3.96
N VAL A 274 4.04 11.15 -4.35
CA VAL A 274 2.91 11.37 -3.43
C VAL A 274 2.26 10.02 -3.08
N TYR A 275 1.40 9.97 -2.06
CA TYR A 275 0.68 8.76 -1.64
C TYR A 275 0.10 7.98 -2.83
N LEU A 276 -0.43 8.70 -3.80
CA LEU A 276 -1.13 8.15 -4.94
C LEU A 276 -0.19 7.69 -6.06
N GLY A 277 0.96 8.35 -6.23
CA GLY A 277 2.05 7.83 -7.05
C GLY A 277 2.60 6.51 -6.49
N PHE A 278 2.83 6.43 -5.17
CA PHE A 278 3.18 5.16 -4.52
C PHE A 278 2.13 4.07 -4.75
N ARG A 279 0.84 4.44 -4.85
CA ARG A 279 -0.24 3.51 -5.16
C ARG A 279 -0.19 2.96 -6.58
N LYS A 280 0.16 3.80 -7.57
CA LYS A 280 0.38 3.35 -8.95
C LYS A 280 1.55 2.38 -9.04
N VAL A 281 2.65 2.65 -8.36
CA VAL A 281 3.80 1.75 -8.27
C VAL A 281 3.41 0.43 -7.58
N THR A 282 2.68 0.50 -6.46
CA THR A 282 2.18 -0.68 -5.71
C THR A 282 1.33 -1.60 -6.57
N LYS A 283 0.52 -1.06 -7.49
CA LYS A 283 -0.27 -1.87 -8.42
C LYS A 283 0.61 -2.79 -9.26
N ILE A 284 1.77 -2.31 -9.73
CA ILE A 284 2.71 -3.08 -10.54
C ILE A 284 3.32 -4.21 -9.71
N PHE A 285 3.72 -3.92 -8.46
CA PHE A 285 4.17 -4.94 -7.52
C PHE A 285 3.10 -6.01 -7.32
N TYR A 286 1.88 -5.61 -6.98
CA TYR A 286 0.76 -6.53 -6.73
C TYR A 286 0.50 -7.44 -7.93
N GLN A 287 0.52 -6.89 -9.15
CA GLN A 287 0.32 -7.65 -10.38
C GLN A 287 1.43 -8.67 -10.63
N LYS A 288 2.70 -8.29 -10.47
CA LYS A 288 3.83 -9.24 -10.62
C LYS A 288 3.74 -10.36 -9.58
N LEU A 289 3.50 -10.03 -8.32
CA LEU A 289 3.43 -11.01 -7.23
C LEU A 289 2.27 -11.97 -7.40
N LYS A 290 1.09 -11.46 -7.80
CA LYS A 290 -0.06 -12.31 -8.12
C LYS A 290 0.21 -13.21 -9.32
N SER A 291 0.79 -12.68 -10.41
CA SER A 291 1.15 -13.50 -11.57
C SER A 291 2.14 -14.60 -11.21
N TYR A 292 3.12 -14.31 -10.34
CA TYR A 292 4.07 -15.30 -9.86
C TYR A 292 3.36 -16.38 -9.05
N ALA A 293 2.50 -16.00 -8.11
CA ALA A 293 1.68 -16.91 -7.31
C ALA A 293 0.87 -17.88 -8.18
N ASP A 294 0.18 -17.33 -9.19
CA ASP A 294 -0.68 -18.09 -10.09
C ASP A 294 0.11 -19.02 -11.02
N SER A 295 1.36 -18.68 -11.33
CA SER A 295 2.26 -19.54 -12.13
C SER A 295 2.82 -20.70 -11.30
N GLY A 296 3.14 -20.46 -10.02
CA GLY A 296 3.62 -21.49 -9.09
C GLY A 296 2.54 -22.52 -8.75
N SER A 297 1.28 -22.10 -8.59
CA SER A 297 0.15 -23.02 -8.36
C SER A 297 -0.08 -23.95 -9.55
N LYS A 298 0.03 -23.44 -10.79
CA LYS A 298 -0.08 -24.27 -12.01
C LYS A 298 1.04 -25.30 -12.16
N LEU A 299 2.25 -25.01 -11.68
CA LEU A 299 3.37 -25.97 -11.68
C LEU A 299 3.20 -27.06 -10.63
N ALA A 300 2.67 -26.71 -9.45
CA ALA A 300 2.30 -27.65 -8.40
C ALA A 300 1.14 -28.57 -8.84
N ASP A 301 0.10 -28.02 -9.46
CA ASP A 301 -1.06 -28.79 -9.97
C ASP A 301 -0.67 -29.75 -11.11
N ARG A 302 0.30 -29.38 -11.96
CA ARG A 302 0.85 -30.31 -12.98
C ARG A 302 1.62 -31.47 -12.38
N HIS A 303 2.32 -31.27 -11.27
CA HIS A 303 2.99 -32.36 -10.54
C HIS A 303 1.98 -33.25 -9.82
N ILE A 304 0.90 -32.68 -9.26
CA ILE A 304 -0.19 -33.46 -8.64
C ILE A 304 -1.00 -34.25 -9.69
N GLY A 305 -1.16 -33.71 -10.91
CA GLY A 305 -1.81 -34.39 -12.03
C GLY A 305 -1.10 -35.67 -12.50
N ASN A 306 0.22 -35.77 -12.30
CA ASN A 306 0.98 -36.98 -12.62
C ASN A 306 0.96 -38.03 -11.49
N PHE A 307 0.56 -37.67 -10.28
CA PHE A 307 0.36 -38.61 -9.16
C PHE A 307 -1.05 -39.24 -9.12
N ARG A 308 -1.99 -38.78 -9.96
CA ARG A 308 -3.37 -39.35 -10.03
C ARG A 308 -3.53 -40.53 -11.00
N LYS A 309 -2.45 -41.05 -11.61
CA LYS A 309 -2.53 -42.23 -12.50
C LYS A 309 -2.49 -43.59 -11.81
N GLU A 310 -2.28 -43.64 -10.50
CA GLU A 310 -2.35 -44.88 -9.73
C GLU A 310 -3.11 -44.59 -8.44
N PHE A 311 -4.44 -44.73 -8.45
CA PHE A 311 -5.27 -45.19 -7.32
C PHE A 311 -6.74 -45.10 -7.77
N LYS A 312 -7.42 -46.25 -7.85
CA LYS A 312 -8.85 -46.34 -8.17
C LYS A 312 -9.70 -45.85 -6.96
N PRO A 313 -10.88 -45.25 -7.22
CA PRO A 313 -11.66 -44.57 -6.19
C PRO A 313 -12.49 -45.56 -5.36
N TYR A 314 -12.73 -45.23 -4.09
CA TYR A 314 -13.90 -45.72 -3.36
C TYR A 314 -14.95 -44.61 -3.33
N ASP A 315 -16.16 -44.98 -3.76
CA ASP A 315 -17.35 -44.15 -3.81
C ASP A 315 -17.79 -43.67 -2.43
N VAL A 316 -18.07 -42.38 -2.28
CA VAL A 316 -18.99 -41.89 -1.26
C VAL A 316 -19.91 -40.84 -1.89
N VAL A 317 -21.20 -41.13 -1.73
CA VAL A 317 -22.40 -40.45 -2.20
C VAL A 317 -22.47 -39.02 -1.66
N ILE A 318 -22.76 -38.05 -2.53
CA ILE A 318 -23.09 -36.67 -2.14
C ILE A 318 -24.60 -36.58 -2.02
N ALA A 319 -25.11 -36.36 -0.81
CA ALA A 319 -26.44 -35.84 -0.56
C ALA A 319 -26.35 -34.31 -0.43
N GLU A 320 -27.15 -33.59 -1.21
CA GLU A 320 -27.40 -32.17 -1.02
C GLU A 320 -28.23 -31.97 0.25
N GLU A 321 -27.82 -31.04 1.12
CA GLU A 321 -28.76 -30.16 1.79
C GLU A 321 -28.06 -28.90 2.33
N ALA A 322 -28.75 -27.78 2.19
CA ALA A 322 -28.32 -26.43 2.53
C ALA A 322 -28.44 -26.15 4.04
N ALA A 323 -27.45 -25.44 4.62
CA ALA A 323 -27.67 -24.57 5.78
C ALA A 323 -26.46 -23.64 6.04
N SER A 324 -26.77 -22.33 6.08
CA SER A 324 -26.19 -21.21 6.84
C SER A 324 -24.89 -21.38 7.64
N VAL A 325 -23.96 -20.42 7.46
CA VAL A 325 -22.77 -20.23 8.30
C VAL A 325 -22.88 -18.91 9.06
N GLU A 326 -22.98 -18.97 10.39
CA GLU A 326 -22.69 -17.87 11.32
C GLU A 326 -21.32 -18.12 11.98
N GLY A 327 -20.54 -17.06 12.23
CA GLY A 327 -19.28 -17.18 12.96
C GLY A 327 -18.24 -16.05 12.87
N ALA A 328 -18.52 -14.91 12.25
CA ALA A 328 -18.22 -13.61 12.87
C ALA A 328 -19.54 -13.18 13.49
N SER A 329 -19.58 -12.58 14.69
CA SER A 329 -20.80 -11.83 15.02
C SER A 329 -20.97 -10.82 13.89
N PRO A 330 -22.04 -10.91 13.08
CA PRO A 330 -22.35 -9.84 12.14
C PRO A 330 -22.38 -8.58 13.00
N SER A 331 -21.72 -7.50 12.58
CA SER A 331 -22.05 -6.24 13.23
C SER A 331 -23.55 -6.08 13.04
N ASN A 332 -24.31 -5.99 14.12
CA ASN A 332 -25.76 -5.84 14.02
C ASN A 332 -26.10 -4.39 13.63
N ASP A 333 -25.32 -3.81 12.73
CA ASP A 333 -25.42 -2.42 12.29
C ASP A 333 -26.79 -2.17 11.67
N LYS A 334 -27.39 -3.21 11.08
CA LYS A 334 -28.75 -3.18 10.53
C LYS A 334 -29.80 -2.77 11.58
N VAL A 335 -29.65 -3.17 12.84
CA VAL A 335 -30.57 -2.75 13.93
C VAL A 335 -30.48 -1.25 14.20
N HIS A 336 -29.36 -0.62 13.88
CA HIS A 336 -29.13 0.81 14.06
C HIS A 336 -29.54 1.66 12.85
N ILE A 337 -29.90 1.05 11.72
CA ILE A 337 -30.26 1.77 10.49
C ILE A 337 -31.49 2.68 10.65
N PRO A 338 -32.57 2.29 11.35
CA PRO A 338 -33.68 3.22 11.61
C PRO A 338 -33.23 4.49 12.32
N GLU A 339 -32.40 4.36 13.36
CA GLU A 339 -31.84 5.49 14.11
C GLU A 339 -30.87 6.32 13.24
N LEU A 340 -30.12 5.68 12.34
CA LEU A 340 -29.25 6.35 11.38
C LEU A 340 -30.04 7.22 10.40
N ILE A 341 -31.17 6.71 9.90
CA ILE A 341 -32.07 7.46 9.03
C ILE A 341 -32.68 8.64 9.79
N GLU A 342 -33.18 8.43 11.02
CA GLU A 342 -33.76 9.49 11.85
C GLU A 342 -32.73 10.59 12.18
N ASN A 343 -31.51 10.23 12.56
CA ASN A 343 -30.43 11.20 12.81
C ASN A 343 -30.02 11.93 11.52
N GLY A 344 -30.02 11.24 10.38
CA GLY A 344 -29.75 11.86 9.08
C GLY A 344 -30.86 12.78 8.58
N LYS A 345 -32.10 12.60 9.04
CA LYS A 345 -33.26 13.45 8.68
C LYS A 345 -33.46 14.64 9.59
N SER A 346 -33.11 14.51 10.87
CA SER A 346 -33.44 15.50 11.88
C SER A 346 -32.41 16.63 11.96
N PRO A 347 -32.84 17.89 12.14
CA PRO A 347 -31.92 18.99 12.38
C PRO A 347 -31.02 18.77 13.60
N GLN A 348 -31.54 18.14 14.65
CA GLN A 348 -30.77 17.83 15.86
C GLN A 348 -29.66 16.80 15.59
N GLY A 349 -29.97 15.73 14.84
CA GLY A 349 -28.98 14.71 14.49
C GLY A 349 -27.87 15.26 13.60
N LEU A 350 -28.22 16.03 12.58
CA LEU A 350 -27.26 16.69 11.69
C LEU A 350 -26.38 17.70 12.44
N ALA A 351 -26.95 18.57 13.27
CA ALA A 351 -26.18 19.54 14.05
C ALA A 351 -25.22 18.86 15.05
N LYS A 352 -25.63 17.73 15.63
CA LYS A 352 -24.81 16.96 16.57
C LYS A 352 -23.66 16.26 15.84
N ALA A 353 -23.94 15.61 14.71
CA ALA A 353 -22.90 15.01 13.85
C ALA A 353 -21.91 16.05 13.35
N TRP A 354 -22.38 17.24 12.96
CA TRP A 354 -21.55 18.39 12.57
C TRP A 354 -20.61 18.83 13.69
N LYS A 355 -21.12 18.93 14.91
CA LYS A 355 -20.33 19.26 16.11
C LYS A 355 -19.31 18.17 16.44
N THR A 356 -19.66 16.90 16.28
CA THR A 356 -18.76 15.77 16.55
C THR A 356 -17.64 15.72 15.49
N ALA A 357 -17.98 15.87 14.21
CA ALA A 357 -17.02 15.89 13.12
C ALA A 357 -16.08 17.11 13.16
N SER A 358 -16.59 18.31 13.48
CA SER A 358 -15.75 19.52 13.57
C SER A 358 -14.72 19.49 14.71
N LYS A 359 -14.97 18.72 15.78
CA LYS A 359 -13.97 18.46 16.81
C LYS A 359 -12.86 17.51 16.35
N ALA A 360 -13.21 16.57 15.47
CA ALA A 360 -12.29 15.55 14.98
C ALA A 360 -11.46 15.99 13.77
N LEU A 361 -11.95 16.96 12.99
CA LEU A 361 -11.31 17.46 11.78
C LEU A 361 -11.18 18.99 11.82
N PRO A 362 -9.96 19.55 12.01
CA PRO A 362 -9.75 21.00 12.10
C PRO A 362 -10.18 21.79 10.86
N GLU A 363 -10.16 21.18 9.67
CA GLU A 363 -10.53 21.81 8.39
C GLU A 363 -12.02 21.65 8.04
N PHE A 364 -12.83 21.12 8.95
CA PHE A 364 -14.25 20.86 8.73
C PHE A 364 -15.04 22.15 8.42
N PRO A 365 -15.96 22.15 7.43
CA PRO A 365 -16.49 20.99 6.71
C PRO A 365 -15.69 20.57 5.47
N HIS A 366 -14.56 21.21 5.14
CA HIS A 366 -13.78 20.84 3.96
C HIS A 366 -13.21 19.41 4.12
N ASN A 367 -13.34 18.57 3.08
CA ASN A 367 -12.98 17.13 3.09
C ASN A 367 -13.59 16.32 4.26
N GLY A 368 -14.70 16.80 4.82
CA GLY A 368 -15.31 16.27 6.03
C GLY A 368 -16.39 15.21 5.84
N CYS A 369 -16.67 14.76 4.61
CA CYS A 369 -17.80 13.86 4.31
C CYS A 369 -17.76 12.56 5.13
N ALA A 370 -16.61 11.90 5.16
CA ALA A 370 -16.41 10.70 5.95
C ALA A 370 -16.44 10.96 7.46
N ALA A 371 -15.92 12.11 7.92
CA ALA A 371 -15.96 12.45 9.35
C ALA A 371 -17.39 12.71 9.81
N HIS A 372 -18.17 13.41 9.00
CA HIS A 372 -19.59 13.67 9.25
C HIS A 372 -20.40 12.37 9.27
N LEU A 373 -20.21 11.51 8.27
CA LEU A 373 -20.92 10.22 8.24
C LEU A 373 -20.47 9.28 9.37
N SER A 374 -19.18 9.29 9.75
CA SER A 374 -18.71 8.55 10.93
C SER A 374 -19.41 9.02 12.20
N ALA A 375 -19.63 10.33 12.36
CA ALA A 375 -20.36 10.87 13.50
C ALA A 375 -21.82 10.42 13.51
N LEU A 376 -22.52 10.47 12.37
CA LEU A 376 -23.89 9.95 12.25
C LEU A 376 -23.97 8.47 12.62
N LEU A 377 -23.05 7.65 12.12
CA LEU A 377 -22.98 6.22 12.45
C LEU A 377 -22.77 5.98 13.95
N GLN A 378 -21.82 6.69 14.58
CA GLN A 378 -21.56 6.59 16.02
C GLN A 378 -22.77 7.01 16.86
N GLU A 379 -23.42 8.11 16.47
CA GLU A 379 -24.58 8.64 17.20
C GLU A 379 -25.80 7.72 17.14
N SER A 380 -25.89 6.91 16.08
CA SER A 380 -26.94 5.88 15.92
C SER A 380 -26.58 4.53 16.55
N GLY A 381 -25.41 4.42 17.20
CA GLY A 381 -24.96 3.22 17.91
C GLY A 381 -24.13 2.24 17.07
N ILE A 382 -23.71 2.64 15.86
CA ILE A 382 -22.77 1.86 15.05
C ILE A 382 -21.35 2.23 15.49
N ASP A 383 -20.74 1.34 16.28
CA ASP A 383 -19.39 1.54 16.82
C ASP A 383 -18.32 1.45 15.72
N ILE A 384 -18.02 2.62 15.17
CA ILE A 384 -17.09 2.83 14.07
C ILE A 384 -16.05 3.87 14.46
N PRO A 385 -14.76 3.71 14.14
CA PRO A 385 -13.78 4.75 14.40
C PRO A 385 -14.11 6.00 13.58
N MET A 386 -13.84 7.18 14.17
CA MET A 386 -13.94 8.45 13.47
C MET A 386 -12.98 8.43 12.28
N THR A 387 -13.53 8.46 11.07
CA THR A 387 -12.76 8.19 9.84
C THR A 387 -12.81 9.39 8.90
N VAL A 388 -11.66 9.77 8.35
CA VAL A 388 -11.54 10.76 7.28
C VAL A 388 -11.25 10.07 5.93
N GLY A 389 -11.73 10.67 4.85
CA GLY A 389 -11.64 10.13 3.49
C GLY A 389 -12.76 9.14 3.15
N ALA A 390 -13.54 9.47 2.12
CA ALA A 390 -14.66 8.68 1.60
C ALA A 390 -14.32 7.20 1.41
N GLY A 391 -13.19 6.91 0.74
CA GLY A 391 -12.76 5.54 0.49
C GLY A 391 -12.35 4.76 1.74
N ASN A 392 -11.87 5.42 2.81
CA ASN A 392 -11.53 4.74 4.06
C ASN A 392 -12.79 4.27 4.78
N LEU A 393 -13.80 5.14 4.86
CA LEU A 393 -15.06 4.82 5.52
C LEU A 393 -15.82 3.73 4.75
N ALA A 394 -15.90 3.82 3.43
CA ALA A 394 -16.52 2.79 2.58
C ALA A 394 -15.90 1.40 2.83
N ARG A 395 -14.56 1.30 2.81
CA ARG A 395 -13.87 0.03 3.10
C ARG A 395 -14.14 -0.51 4.49
N LEU A 396 -14.33 0.38 5.47
CA LEU A 396 -14.56 -0.04 6.83
C LEU A 396 -15.99 -0.57 7.02
N LEU A 397 -16.98 0.03 6.36
CA LEU A 397 -18.35 -0.51 6.28
C LEU A 397 -18.38 -1.88 5.59
N GLU A 398 -17.65 -2.06 4.48
CA GLU A 398 -17.53 -3.36 3.80
C GLU A 398 -16.94 -4.44 4.71
N LYS A 399 -15.90 -4.11 5.48
CA LYS A 399 -15.31 -5.04 6.47
C LYS A 399 -16.27 -5.44 7.57
N ARG A 400 -17.26 -4.59 7.86
CA ARG A 400 -18.34 -4.85 8.81
C ARG A 400 -19.49 -5.66 8.20
N GLY A 401 -19.35 -6.11 6.95
CA GLY A 401 -20.36 -6.93 6.28
C GLY A 401 -21.41 -6.13 5.52
N TRP A 402 -21.26 -4.80 5.40
CA TRP A 402 -22.15 -4.03 4.54
C TRP A 402 -21.95 -4.46 3.09
N GLN A 403 -23.04 -4.80 2.42
CA GLN A 403 -23.00 -5.31 1.05
C GLN A 403 -23.00 -4.17 0.05
N ARG A 404 -22.26 -4.35 -1.05
CA ARG A 404 -22.33 -3.47 -2.21
C ARG A 404 -23.66 -3.65 -2.91
N ILE A 405 -24.33 -2.54 -3.18
CA ILE A 405 -25.59 -2.45 -3.89
C ILE A 405 -25.36 -1.64 -5.17
N GLU A 406 -25.87 -2.16 -6.29
CA GLU A 406 -25.78 -1.49 -7.57
C GLU A 406 -26.59 -0.19 -7.59
N VAL A 407 -26.13 0.79 -8.37
CA VAL A 407 -26.90 2.01 -8.61
C VAL A 407 -28.26 1.65 -9.21
N ARG A 408 -29.30 2.39 -8.82
CA ARG A 408 -30.74 2.11 -9.03
C ARG A 408 -31.36 1.10 -8.08
N SER A 409 -30.57 0.49 -7.19
CA SER A 409 -31.08 -0.41 -6.15
C SER A 409 -31.00 0.19 -4.74
N GLN A 410 -30.64 1.47 -4.62
CA GLN A 410 -30.50 2.17 -3.35
C GLN A 410 -31.80 2.21 -2.53
N GLN A 411 -31.69 2.38 -1.22
CA GLN A 411 -32.80 2.64 -0.31
C GLN A 411 -32.36 3.54 0.85
N ALA A 412 -33.31 4.00 1.67
CA ALA A 412 -32.98 4.70 2.91
C ALA A 412 -32.14 3.82 3.84
N GLY A 413 -31.06 4.39 4.39
CA GLY A 413 -30.06 3.71 5.20
C GLY A 413 -28.83 3.25 4.44
N ASP A 414 -28.85 3.29 3.10
CA ASP A 414 -27.66 2.99 2.30
C ASP A 414 -26.65 4.14 2.35
N VAL A 415 -25.37 3.81 2.27
CA VAL A 415 -24.29 4.79 2.11
C VAL A 415 -23.88 4.85 0.65
N GLY A 416 -24.03 6.01 0.02
CA GLY A 416 -23.55 6.25 -1.33
C GLY A 416 -22.06 6.58 -1.34
N VAL A 417 -21.32 5.96 -2.26
CA VAL A 417 -19.91 6.20 -2.49
C VAL A 417 -19.74 6.73 -3.91
N THR A 418 -19.30 7.97 -4.05
CA THR A 418 -19.00 8.55 -5.36
C THR A 418 -17.59 8.23 -5.74
N TYR A 419 -17.28 8.38 -7.03
CA TYR A 419 -15.95 8.14 -7.54
C TYR A 419 -15.61 9.23 -8.54
N ASP A 420 -14.73 10.14 -8.14
CA ASP A 420 -14.27 11.19 -9.05
C ASP A 420 -13.18 10.65 -9.92
N LEU A 421 -13.21 11.04 -11.19
CA LEU A 421 -12.09 10.82 -12.09
C LEU A 421 -11.07 11.96 -12.05
N ASP A 422 -11.41 13.07 -11.40
CA ASP A 422 -10.68 14.34 -11.36
C ASP A 422 -10.83 15.01 -9.96
N PRO A 423 -9.83 14.95 -9.07
CA PRO A 423 -8.43 15.12 -9.41
C PRO A 423 -7.61 13.83 -9.48
N ASP A 424 -6.49 13.85 -10.23
CA ASP A 424 -5.56 12.72 -10.33
C ASP A 424 -4.96 12.40 -8.95
N PRO A 425 -5.15 11.18 -8.45
CA PRO A 425 -5.84 10.07 -9.08
C PRO A 425 -7.33 9.96 -8.80
N PRO A 426 -8.03 9.31 -9.74
CA PRO A 426 -9.43 9.01 -9.60
C PRO A 426 -9.67 8.11 -8.38
N GLY A 427 -10.71 8.38 -7.60
CA GLY A 427 -10.99 7.63 -6.38
C GLY A 427 -12.27 8.10 -5.69
N PRO A 428 -12.68 7.43 -4.61
CA PRO A 428 -13.80 7.89 -3.83
C PRO A 428 -13.52 9.26 -3.22
N ASP A 429 -14.21 10.26 -3.73
CA ASP A 429 -14.08 11.67 -3.39
C ASP A 429 -15.16 12.11 -2.39
N HIS A 430 -16.32 11.44 -2.39
CA HIS A 430 -17.43 11.78 -1.51
C HIS A 430 -18.21 10.55 -1.03
N VAL A 431 -18.73 10.66 0.19
CA VAL A 431 -19.64 9.69 0.81
C VAL A 431 -20.79 10.42 1.47
N TYR A 432 -21.96 9.80 1.43
CA TYR A 432 -23.19 10.38 1.98
C TYR A 432 -24.15 9.27 2.42
N LEU A 433 -25.05 9.59 3.35
CA LEU A 433 -26.14 8.71 3.78
C LEU A 433 -27.37 8.99 2.93
N VAL A 434 -28.01 7.95 2.39
CA VAL A 434 -29.34 8.03 1.78
C VAL A 434 -30.36 8.01 2.90
N VAL A 435 -31.14 9.07 3.06
CA VAL A 435 -32.22 9.13 4.07
C VAL A 435 -33.59 8.86 3.46
N GLU A 436 -33.73 9.07 2.14
CA GLU A 436 -34.93 8.73 1.39
C GLU A 436 -34.59 8.44 -0.07
N ARG A 437 -35.19 7.39 -0.63
CA ARG A 437 -35.17 7.13 -2.07
C ARG A 437 -36.43 7.75 -2.67
N LEU A 438 -36.25 8.62 -3.66
CA LEU A 438 -37.37 9.24 -4.38
C LEU A 438 -37.68 8.46 -5.65
N ASP A 439 -36.65 8.07 -6.41
CA ASP A 439 -36.76 7.17 -7.56
C ASP A 439 -35.46 6.36 -7.78
N ASP A 440 -35.22 5.86 -9.00
CA ASP A 440 -34.03 5.07 -9.35
C ASP A 440 -32.73 5.90 -9.43
N ASP A 441 -32.83 7.23 -9.47
CA ASP A 441 -31.71 8.17 -9.59
C ASP A 441 -31.72 9.22 -8.46
N ASP A 442 -32.86 9.80 -8.10
CA ASP A 442 -32.97 10.88 -7.11
C ASP A 442 -33.23 10.36 -5.69
N MET A 443 -32.61 11.06 -4.72
CA MET A 443 -32.57 10.70 -3.30
C MET A 443 -32.53 11.96 -2.45
N LEU A 444 -33.07 11.88 -1.23
CA LEU A 444 -32.65 12.79 -0.15
C LEU A 444 -31.48 12.18 0.59
N ILE A 445 -30.44 13.00 0.81
CA ILE A 445 -29.20 12.58 1.43
C ILE A 445 -28.77 13.49 2.59
N ALA A 446 -27.97 12.93 3.48
CA ALA A 446 -27.25 13.65 4.54
C ALA A 446 -25.73 13.56 4.30
N ASP A 447 -25.08 14.73 4.24
CA ASP A 447 -23.62 14.86 4.14
C ASP A 447 -23.14 16.22 4.70
N ASN A 448 -21.87 16.57 4.51
CA ASN A 448 -21.23 17.80 4.99
C ASN A 448 -21.29 18.98 4.01
N GLN A 449 -21.95 18.86 2.86
CA GLN A 449 -21.92 19.86 1.78
C GLN A 449 -22.94 20.99 1.96
N ARG A 450 -23.85 20.88 2.94
CA ARG A 450 -24.80 21.92 3.29
C ARG A 450 -24.67 22.35 4.73
N HIS A 451 -24.75 23.66 4.95
CA HIS A 451 -24.81 24.28 6.28
C HIS A 451 -26.22 24.38 6.85
N SER A 452 -27.24 23.95 6.09
CA SER A 452 -28.59 23.73 6.61
C SER A 452 -28.60 22.41 7.35
N ASP A 453 -29.13 22.39 8.58
CA ASP A 453 -29.40 21.16 9.35
C ASP A 453 -30.60 20.39 8.74
N GLU A 454 -30.56 20.17 7.42
CA GLU A 454 -31.63 19.55 6.64
C GLU A 454 -31.04 18.67 5.52
N PRO A 455 -31.64 17.49 5.23
CA PRO A 455 -31.29 16.69 4.06
C PRO A 455 -31.48 17.46 2.76
N HIS A 456 -30.85 16.98 1.69
CA HIS A 456 -31.02 17.58 0.38
C HIS A 456 -30.97 16.57 -0.76
N HIS A 457 -31.48 17.00 -1.92
CA HIS A 457 -31.51 16.18 -3.12
C HIS A 457 -30.12 15.87 -3.66
N ARG A 458 -29.95 14.61 -4.08
CA ARG A 458 -28.81 14.16 -4.87
C ARG A 458 -29.23 13.08 -5.86
N SER A 459 -28.83 13.27 -7.11
CA SER A 459 -28.90 12.24 -8.16
C SER A 459 -27.69 11.31 -8.09
N ALA A 460 -27.93 10.00 -8.15
CA ALA A 460 -26.89 8.97 -8.23
C ALA A 460 -26.06 9.09 -9.51
N ALA A 461 -26.65 9.56 -10.61
CA ALA A 461 -25.94 9.82 -11.86
C ALA A 461 -24.99 11.04 -11.82
N GLY A 462 -24.96 11.83 -10.74
CA GLY A 462 -24.06 12.99 -10.64
C GLY A 462 -24.51 14.22 -11.44
N LYS A 463 -25.81 14.56 -11.38
CA LYS A 463 -26.31 15.78 -12.04
C LYS A 463 -25.80 17.06 -11.36
N HIS A 464 -25.80 18.16 -12.13
CA HIS A 464 -25.44 19.52 -11.65
C HIS A 464 -24.01 19.67 -11.13
N GLY A 465 -23.03 19.02 -11.79
CA GLY A 465 -21.61 19.16 -11.44
C GLY A 465 -21.22 18.40 -10.17
N LYS A 466 -22.00 17.38 -9.79
CA LYS A 466 -21.68 16.47 -8.69
C LYS A 466 -21.10 15.17 -9.24
N THR A 467 -20.16 14.60 -8.51
CA THR A 467 -19.57 13.31 -8.86
C THR A 467 -20.61 12.19 -8.86
N PRO A 468 -20.67 11.34 -9.91
CA PRO A 468 -21.57 10.19 -9.94
C PRO A 468 -21.27 9.19 -8.81
N THR A 469 -22.32 8.52 -8.35
CA THR A 469 -22.23 7.44 -7.39
C THR A 469 -21.80 6.17 -8.10
N GLU A 470 -20.73 5.54 -7.61
CA GLU A 470 -20.19 4.30 -8.20
C GLU A 470 -20.96 3.09 -7.67
N PHE A 471 -21.23 3.06 -6.36
CA PHE A 471 -22.01 2.02 -5.69
C PHE A 471 -22.59 2.52 -4.37
N PHE A 472 -23.51 1.74 -3.81
CA PHE A 472 -24.05 1.93 -2.47
C PHE A 472 -23.57 0.82 -1.53
N LEU A 473 -23.56 1.08 -0.23
CA LEU A 473 -23.30 0.10 0.83
C LEU A 473 -24.52 -0.04 1.72
N ARG A 474 -24.94 -1.28 1.98
CA ARG A 474 -26.12 -1.60 2.80
C ARG A 474 -25.77 -2.50 3.96
N ALA A 475 -26.15 -2.11 5.18
CA ALA A 475 -26.04 -2.97 6.36
C ALA A 475 -26.94 -4.20 6.23
N THR A 476 -26.44 -5.37 6.61
CA THR A 476 -27.12 -6.66 6.41
C THR A 476 -27.55 -7.36 7.67
#